data_AF-A0A2T4TUE0-F1
#
_entry.id   AF-A0A2T4TUE0-F1
#
_cell.length_a   1.000
_cell.length_b   1.000
_cell.length_c   1.000
_cell.angle_alpha   90.00
_cell.angle_beta   90.00
_cell.angle_gamma   90.00
#
_symmetry.space_group_name_H-M   'P 1'
#
loop_
_entity.id
_entity.type
_entity.pdbx_description
1 polymer ?
#
loop_
_entity_poly.entity_id
_entity_poly.type
_entity_poly.pdbx_seq_one_letter_code
_entity_poly.pdbx_strand_id
1 'polypeptide(L)'
;MKRFLFIALITLVGCNKKEFDGYDHPFICITTETGASSITVLSKVNNLNTYIVSVSSRPFTKPLTVNYEINVGDGLTEGVDYELVTTGNSLVFEPGVYDMPIRIRWISHPVDEGKNNKLTITLTANSQDFTLGLPGKSGKGKSLVIEKKN
;
A
#
# COMPACT_ATOMS: atom_id res chain seq x y z
N MET A 1 12.67 -55.04 -53.61
CA MET A 1 13.62 -54.43 -52.65
C MET A 1 13.14 -53.01 -52.31
N LYS A 2 13.07 -52.70 -51.01
CA LYS A 2 13.04 -51.38 -50.34
C LYS A 2 11.92 -50.39 -50.70
N ARG A 3 10.83 -50.48 -49.90
CA ARG A 3 9.92 -49.37 -49.57
C ARG A 3 10.73 -48.23 -48.94
N PHE A 4 10.78 -47.06 -49.58
CA PHE A 4 11.33 -45.86 -48.95
C PHE A 4 10.22 -45.15 -48.16
N LEU A 5 10.37 -45.21 -46.85
CA LEU A 5 9.55 -44.54 -45.84
C LEU A 5 9.87 -43.03 -45.89
N PHE A 6 8.94 -42.20 -46.35
CA PHE A 6 9.05 -40.75 -46.24
C PHE A 6 8.79 -40.37 -44.77
N ILE A 7 9.86 -40.22 -43.99
CA ILE A 7 9.80 -39.73 -42.61
C ILE A 7 9.63 -38.22 -42.69
N ALA A 8 8.43 -37.75 -42.36
CA ALA A 8 8.15 -36.34 -42.11
C ALA A 8 8.89 -35.90 -40.84
N LEU A 9 10.03 -35.23 -41.02
CA LEU A 9 10.77 -34.58 -39.94
C LEU A 9 10.08 -33.24 -39.63
N ILE A 10 9.02 -33.28 -38.83
CA ILE A 10 8.40 -32.09 -38.26
C ILE A 10 9.40 -31.52 -37.26
N THR A 11 10.11 -30.48 -37.67
CA THR A 11 10.97 -29.70 -36.82
C THR A 11 10.13 -29.08 -35.71
N LEU A 12 10.41 -29.48 -34.47
CA LEU A 12 9.95 -28.81 -33.26
C LEU A 12 10.59 -27.42 -33.23
N VAL A 13 10.00 -26.46 -33.94
CA VAL A 13 10.20 -25.05 -33.66
C VAL A 13 9.46 -24.79 -32.35
N GLY A 14 10.09 -25.20 -31.25
CA GLY A 14 9.75 -24.70 -29.93
C GLY A 14 9.85 -23.20 -30.02
N CYS A 15 8.70 -22.53 -30.06
CA CYS A 15 8.60 -21.09 -30.02
C CYS A 15 9.37 -20.66 -28.77
N ASN A 16 10.53 -20.02 -28.95
CA ASN A 16 11.28 -19.33 -27.89
C ASN A 16 10.45 -18.13 -27.40
N LYS A 17 9.22 -18.37 -26.93
CA LYS A 17 8.54 -17.41 -26.09
C LYS A 17 9.40 -17.39 -24.84
N LYS A 18 10.09 -16.26 -24.63
CA LYS A 18 10.73 -15.96 -23.35
C LYS A 18 9.77 -16.41 -22.26
N GLU A 19 10.27 -17.22 -21.33
CA GLU A 19 9.53 -17.54 -20.13
C GLU A 19 8.96 -16.23 -19.59
N PHE A 20 7.66 -16.24 -19.33
CA PHE A 20 6.99 -15.10 -18.73
C PHE A 20 7.69 -14.87 -17.38
N ASP A 21 8.48 -13.81 -17.30
CA ASP A 21 9.03 -13.29 -16.05
C ASP A 21 7.81 -13.04 -15.17
N GLY A 22 7.58 -13.93 -14.21
CA GLY A 22 6.34 -14.00 -13.44
C GLY A 22 5.97 -12.66 -12.80
N TYR A 23 4.76 -12.58 -12.25
CA TYR A 23 4.20 -11.44 -11.49
C TYR A 23 4.98 -11.09 -10.22
N ASP A 24 6.27 -10.82 -10.32
CA ASP A 24 7.21 -10.59 -9.24
C ASP A 24 7.65 -9.13 -9.25
N HIS A 25 6.65 -8.25 -9.26
CA HIS A 25 6.85 -6.82 -9.14
C HIS A 25 6.61 -6.44 -7.68
N PRO A 26 7.67 -6.16 -6.90
CA PRO A 26 7.51 -5.83 -5.50
C PRO A 26 6.74 -4.52 -5.37
N PHE A 27 5.85 -4.48 -4.38
CA PHE A 27 5.02 -3.32 -4.13
C PHE A 27 4.80 -3.07 -2.65
N ILE A 28 4.42 -1.83 -2.33
CA ILE A 28 4.15 -1.38 -0.97
C ILE A 28 2.78 -0.73 -0.98
N CYS A 29 1.88 -1.14 -0.09
CA CYS A 29 0.56 -0.55 0.01
C CYS A 29 0.21 -0.16 1.45
N ILE A 30 -0.70 0.80 1.59
CA ILE A 30 -1.30 1.19 2.87
C ILE A 30 -2.78 0.86 2.88
N THR A 31 -3.23 0.21 3.96
CA THR A 31 -4.64 -0.17 4.17
C THR A 31 -5.02 -0.09 5.64
N THR A 32 -6.31 -0.20 5.94
CA THR A 32 -6.76 -0.56 7.29
C THR A 32 -6.45 -2.02 7.62
N GLU A 33 -6.58 -2.42 8.88
CA GLU A 33 -6.48 -3.84 9.28
C GLU A 33 -7.46 -4.76 8.53
N THR A 34 -8.54 -4.20 7.97
CA THR A 34 -9.52 -4.91 7.14
C THR A 34 -9.24 -4.84 5.63
N GLY A 35 -8.14 -4.21 5.22
CA GLY A 35 -7.74 -4.06 3.81
C GLY A 35 -8.40 -2.91 3.07
N ALA A 36 -9.13 -2.01 3.75
CA ALA A 36 -9.78 -0.88 3.11
C ALA A 36 -8.79 0.27 2.81
N SER A 37 -9.00 0.95 1.68
CA SER A 37 -8.24 2.16 1.29
C SER A 37 -8.99 3.46 1.57
N SER A 38 -10.21 3.38 2.10
CA SER A 38 -11.00 4.52 2.56
C SER A 38 -11.93 4.09 3.68
N ILE A 39 -12.01 4.87 4.75
CA ILE A 39 -12.90 4.60 5.88
C ILE A 39 -13.52 5.86 6.46
N THR A 40 -14.56 5.66 7.28
CA THR A 40 -15.15 6.69 8.12
C THR A 40 -14.85 6.42 9.58
N VAL A 41 -14.49 7.47 10.31
CA VAL A 41 -14.41 7.49 11.78
C VAL A 41 -15.52 8.40 12.31
N LEU A 42 -16.32 7.91 13.26
CA LEU A 42 -17.42 8.71 13.80
C LEU A 42 -16.90 9.74 14.81
N SER A 43 -17.49 10.94 14.85
CA SER A 43 -17.02 12.08 15.66
C SER A 43 -17.18 11.85 17.15
N LYS A 44 -18.02 10.87 17.53
CA LYS A 44 -18.29 10.46 18.92
C LYS A 44 -17.33 9.41 19.48
N VAL A 45 -16.35 8.93 18.69
CA VAL A 45 -15.45 7.86 19.14
C VAL A 45 -14.17 8.42 19.74
N ASN A 46 -13.63 7.71 20.71
CA ASN A 46 -12.30 7.90 21.26
C ASN A 46 -11.55 6.57 21.11
N ASN A 47 -10.74 6.43 20.06
CA ASN A 47 -10.06 5.17 19.78
C ASN A 47 -8.69 5.37 19.13
N LEU A 48 -7.85 4.36 19.26
CA LEU A 48 -6.57 4.26 18.58
C LEU A 48 -6.76 3.38 17.34
N ASN A 49 -6.62 3.96 16.16
CA ASN A 49 -6.66 3.20 14.91
C ASN A 49 -5.25 2.89 14.43
N THR A 50 -5.08 1.67 13.94
CA THR A 50 -3.86 1.23 13.25
C THR A 50 -4.11 1.15 11.75
N TYR A 51 -3.22 1.74 10.98
CA TYR A 51 -3.17 1.63 9.53
C TYR A 51 -1.88 0.92 9.16
N ILE A 52 -1.96 -0.08 8.29
CA ILE A 52 -0.86 -0.99 8.00
C ILE A 52 -0.25 -0.61 6.67
N VAL A 53 1.05 -0.35 6.68
CA VAL A 53 1.88 -0.30 5.48
C VAL A 53 2.49 -1.68 5.28
N SER A 54 2.11 -2.35 4.21
CA SER A 54 2.52 -3.72 3.88
C SER A 54 3.45 -3.73 2.68
N VAL A 55 4.48 -4.57 2.74
CA VAL A 55 5.45 -4.82 1.67
C VAL A 55 5.17 -6.21 1.11
N SER A 56 4.98 -6.29 -0.20
CA SER A 56 4.90 -7.55 -0.93
C SER A 56 6.11 -7.65 -1.85
N SER A 57 7.06 -8.51 -1.48
CA SER A 57 8.30 -8.72 -2.25
C SER A 57 8.93 -10.06 -1.90
N ARG A 58 9.93 -10.48 -2.68
CA ARG A 58 10.88 -11.51 -2.24
C ARG A 58 11.62 -11.05 -0.98
N PRO A 59 12.21 -11.99 -0.20
CA PRO A 59 13.13 -11.64 0.88
C PRO A 59 14.18 -10.62 0.47
N PHE A 60 14.20 -9.47 1.15
CA PHE A 60 15.22 -8.44 1.00
C PHE A 60 16.20 -8.50 2.18
N THR A 61 17.48 -8.28 1.90
CA THR A 61 18.58 -8.43 2.88
C THR A 61 19.07 -7.10 3.44
N LYS A 62 18.60 -5.98 2.89
CA LYS A 62 18.91 -4.62 3.36
C LYS A 62 17.63 -3.96 3.87
N PRO A 63 17.69 -3.10 4.90
CA PRO A 63 16.53 -2.35 5.35
C PRO A 63 15.86 -1.59 4.19
N LEU A 64 14.54 -1.55 4.20
CA LEU A 64 13.72 -0.79 3.26
C LEU A 64 13.14 0.42 3.99
N THR A 65 13.53 1.62 3.55
CA THR A 65 12.91 2.86 4.03
C THR A 65 11.73 3.20 3.12
N VAL A 66 10.57 3.44 3.71
CA VAL A 66 9.35 3.88 3.03
C VAL A 66 8.96 5.24 3.55
N ASN A 67 8.81 6.22 2.66
CA ASN A 67 8.38 7.57 3.00
C ASN A 67 6.89 7.74 2.79
N TYR A 68 6.27 8.53 3.66
CA TYR A 68 4.86 8.86 3.57
C TYR A 68 4.61 10.32 4.01
N GLU A 69 3.48 10.85 3.55
CA GLU A 69 2.99 12.16 3.94
C GLU A 69 1.59 12.04 4.54
N ILE A 70 1.31 12.87 5.54
CA ILE A 70 -0.02 13.02 6.14
C ILE A 70 -0.55 14.40 5.74
N ASN A 71 -1.64 14.40 4.97
CA ASN A 71 -2.33 15.62 4.57
C ASN A 71 -3.66 15.69 5.31
N VAL A 72 -3.87 16.77 6.04
CA VAL A 72 -5.05 16.97 6.88
C VAL A 72 -5.87 18.12 6.33
N GLY A 73 -7.16 17.88 6.15
CA GLY A 73 -8.12 18.89 5.72
C GLY A 73 -8.36 19.95 6.79
N ASP A 74 -8.87 21.10 6.36
CA ASP A 74 -9.11 22.29 7.19
C ASP A 74 -10.24 22.14 8.22
N GLY A 75 -10.95 21.02 8.21
CA GLY A 75 -11.97 20.67 9.18
C GLY A 75 -11.44 19.97 10.43
N LEU A 76 -10.17 19.55 10.46
CA LEU A 76 -9.58 18.80 11.57
C LEU A 76 -8.41 19.55 12.22
N THR A 77 -8.36 19.52 13.54
CA THR A 77 -7.27 20.13 14.33
C THR A 77 -6.56 19.08 15.19
N GLU A 78 -5.23 19.03 15.14
CA GLU A 78 -4.44 18.12 15.99
C GLU A 78 -4.59 18.49 17.47
N GLY A 79 -4.72 17.49 18.34
CA GLY A 79 -5.01 17.66 19.78
C GLY A 79 -6.48 17.93 20.11
N VAL A 80 -7.33 18.19 19.10
CA VAL A 80 -8.78 18.38 19.27
C VAL A 80 -9.55 17.23 18.60
N ASP A 81 -9.19 16.91 17.36
CA ASP A 81 -9.88 15.91 16.56
C ASP A 81 -9.13 14.59 16.45
N TYR A 82 -7.80 14.66 16.48
CA TYR A 82 -6.89 13.53 16.34
C TYR A 82 -5.53 13.83 16.96
N GLU A 83 -4.73 12.80 17.19
CA GLU A 83 -3.31 12.88 17.55
C GLU A 83 -2.51 11.87 16.73
N LEU A 84 -1.39 12.29 16.16
CA LEU A 84 -0.45 11.39 15.49
C LEU A 84 0.39 10.64 16.53
N VAL A 85 0.10 9.35 16.71
CA VAL A 85 0.86 8.49 17.64
C VAL A 85 2.15 8.00 16.98
N THR A 86 2.10 7.61 15.70
CA THR A 86 3.31 7.36 14.91
C THR A 86 3.82 8.69 14.37
N THR A 87 4.87 9.23 14.97
CA THR A 87 5.49 10.49 14.58
C THR A 87 6.50 10.31 13.44
N GLY A 88 6.70 11.36 12.64
CA GLY A 88 7.64 11.36 11.51
C GLY A 88 6.97 11.07 10.17
N ASN A 89 7.79 10.86 9.14
CA ASN A 89 7.37 10.73 7.74
C ASN A 89 8.05 9.54 7.02
N SER A 90 8.60 8.59 7.78
CA SER A 90 9.21 7.39 7.22
C SER A 90 9.06 6.19 8.14
N LEU A 91 9.05 5.00 7.54
CA LEU A 91 9.06 3.70 8.20
C LEU A 91 10.26 2.92 7.69
N VAL A 92 11.00 2.27 8.60
CA VAL A 92 12.12 1.40 8.25
C VAL A 92 11.69 -0.05 8.47
N PHE A 93 11.66 -0.82 7.40
CA PHE A 93 11.39 -2.25 7.40
C PHE A 93 12.72 -3.00 7.43
N GLU A 94 13.02 -3.61 8.58
CA GLU A 94 14.17 -4.50 8.69
C GLU A 94 13.97 -5.79 7.86
N PRO A 95 15.05 -6.47 7.42
CA PRO A 95 14.93 -7.75 6.74
C PRO A 95 14.02 -8.75 7.49
N GLY A 96 12.99 -9.24 6.81
CA GLY A 96 11.99 -10.15 7.37
C GLY A 96 10.76 -9.46 8.01
N VAL A 97 10.74 -8.13 8.08
CA VAL A 97 9.57 -7.34 8.50
C VAL A 97 8.83 -6.85 7.27
N TYR A 98 7.54 -7.15 7.17
CA TYR A 98 6.72 -6.83 6.00
C TYR A 98 5.52 -5.94 6.30
N ASP A 99 5.16 -5.75 7.56
CA ASP A 99 4.05 -4.90 7.99
C ASP A 99 4.54 -3.91 9.05
N MET A 100 4.28 -2.62 8.82
CA MET A 100 4.59 -1.55 9.78
C MET A 100 3.36 -0.68 10.04
N PRO A 101 3.06 -0.35 11.30
CA PRO A 101 1.88 0.42 11.66
C PRO A 101 2.12 1.93 11.64
N ILE A 102 1.15 2.66 11.09
CA ILE A 102 0.93 4.09 11.35
C ILE A 102 -0.30 4.19 12.26
N ARG A 103 -0.13 4.81 13.43
CA ARG A 103 -1.19 4.91 14.44
C ARG A 103 -1.67 6.34 14.60
N ILE A 104 -2.99 6.51 14.61
CA ILE A 104 -3.66 7.78 14.87
C ILE A 104 -4.68 7.55 15.97
N ARG A 105 -4.64 8.39 17.01
CA ARG A 105 -5.70 8.44 18.02
C ARG A 105 -6.75 9.42 17.52
N TRP A 106 -8.00 8.98 17.46
CA TRP A 106 -9.14 9.83 17.16
C TRP A 106 -9.78 10.29 18.47
N ILE A 107 -10.11 11.58 18.52
CA ILE A 107 -10.68 12.23 19.71
C ILE A 107 -12.14 12.56 19.43
N SER A 108 -12.99 12.26 20.40
CA SER A 108 -14.42 12.53 20.33
C SER A 108 -14.67 14.04 20.32
N HIS A 109 -15.02 14.57 19.16
CA HIS A 109 -15.26 15.98 18.92
C HIS A 109 -16.12 16.13 17.66
N PRO A 110 -17.29 16.81 17.72
CA PRO A 110 -18.12 17.09 16.55
C PRO A 110 -17.35 17.87 15.48
N VAL A 111 -17.63 17.57 14.21
CA VAL A 111 -16.95 18.24 13.08
C VAL A 111 -17.91 19.13 12.31
N ASP A 112 -17.38 20.19 11.70
CA ASP A 112 -18.11 21.07 10.79
C ASP A 112 -18.28 20.39 9.43
N GLU A 113 -19.52 20.03 9.08
CA GLU A 113 -19.85 19.31 7.84
C GLU A 113 -19.57 20.13 6.56
N GLY A 114 -19.40 21.45 6.68
CA GLY A 114 -19.03 22.32 5.57
C GLY A 114 -17.53 22.33 5.22
N LYS A 115 -16.68 21.70 6.04
CA LYS A 115 -15.23 21.69 5.88
C LYS A 115 -14.68 20.34 5.42
N ASN A 116 -13.41 20.31 5.03
CA ASN A 116 -12.74 19.07 4.68
C ASN A 116 -12.32 18.29 5.94
N ASN A 117 -13.16 17.36 6.38
CA ASN A 117 -12.92 16.50 7.56
C ASN A 117 -12.11 15.24 7.22
N LYS A 118 -11.17 15.32 6.28
CA LYS A 118 -10.38 14.17 5.81
C LYS A 118 -8.94 14.26 6.26
N LEU A 119 -8.39 13.12 6.65
CA LEU A 119 -6.96 12.88 6.81
C LEU A 119 -6.55 11.85 5.77
N THR A 120 -5.53 12.16 4.97
CA THR A 120 -5.02 11.27 3.92
C THR A 120 -3.56 10.93 4.19
N ILE A 121 -3.27 9.64 4.25
CA ILE A 121 -1.89 9.12 4.32
C ILE A 121 -1.50 8.66 2.92
N THR A 122 -0.41 9.19 2.38
CA THR A 122 0.07 8.87 1.03
C THR A 122 1.51 8.38 1.06
N LEU A 123 1.78 7.22 0.47
CA LEU A 123 3.14 6.74 0.24
C LEU A 123 3.79 7.56 -0.89
N THR A 124 5.00 8.05 -0.66
CA THR A 124 5.66 9.01 -1.56
C THR A 124 6.93 8.47 -2.22
N ALA A 125 7.74 7.72 -1.49
CA ALA A 125 8.98 7.14 -1.99
C ALA A 125 9.38 5.89 -1.21
N ASN A 126 10.33 5.13 -1.74
CA ASN A 126 11.03 4.09 -0.99
C ASN A 126 12.47 3.91 -1.50
N SER A 127 13.32 3.30 -0.67
CA SER A 127 14.76 3.19 -0.95
C SER A 127 15.17 2.05 -1.89
N GLN A 128 14.24 1.24 -2.40
CA GLN A 128 14.53 0.07 -3.24
C GLN A 128 13.70 0.06 -4.55
N ASP A 129 13.13 1.21 -4.93
CA ASP A 129 12.33 1.39 -6.15
C ASP A 129 11.14 0.43 -6.30
N PHE A 130 10.57 -0.04 -5.17
CA PHE A 130 9.35 -0.85 -5.20
C PHE A 130 8.16 -0.01 -5.66
N THR A 131 7.18 -0.67 -6.30
CA THR A 131 5.96 0.02 -6.75
C THR A 131 5.16 0.52 -5.54
N LEU A 132 4.69 1.76 -5.58
CA LEU A 132 3.80 2.28 -4.54
C LEU A 132 2.34 2.06 -4.95
N GLY A 133 1.60 1.37 -4.08
CA GLY A 133 0.28 0.83 -4.35
C GLY A 133 0.33 -0.51 -5.09
N LEU A 134 -0.85 -1.11 -5.25
CA LEU A 134 -1.04 -2.34 -5.99
C LEU A 134 -0.61 -2.16 -7.45
N PRO A 135 0.10 -3.15 -8.04
CA PRO A 135 0.45 -3.15 -9.44
C PRO A 135 -0.78 -2.98 -10.35
N GLY A 136 -0.67 -2.10 -11.34
CA GLY A 136 -1.72 -1.81 -12.32
C GLY A 136 -2.06 -0.32 -12.42
N LYS A 137 -2.88 0.05 -13.41
CA LYS A 137 -3.15 1.45 -13.77
C LYS A 137 -3.82 2.27 -12.66
N SER A 138 -4.46 1.61 -11.68
CA SER A 138 -5.23 2.27 -10.63
C SER A 138 -4.41 2.75 -9.43
N GLY A 139 -3.21 2.21 -9.20
CA GLY A 139 -2.35 2.57 -8.06
C GLY A 139 -3.04 2.45 -6.69
N LYS A 140 -4.06 1.57 -6.56
CA LYS A 140 -4.84 1.40 -5.33
C LYS A 140 -3.93 1.05 -4.15
N GLY A 141 -4.22 1.59 -2.97
CA GLY A 141 -3.39 1.37 -1.78
C GLY A 141 -2.09 2.17 -1.76
N LYS A 142 -1.86 3.10 -2.70
CA LYS A 142 -0.83 4.14 -2.54
C LYS A 142 -1.22 5.17 -1.47
N SER A 143 -2.52 5.43 -1.33
CA SER A 143 -3.07 6.35 -0.35
C SER A 143 -4.24 5.73 0.41
N LEU A 144 -4.39 6.12 1.66
CA LEU A 144 -5.50 5.78 2.54
C LEU A 144 -6.20 7.08 2.96
N VAL A 145 -7.51 7.14 2.72
CA VAL A 145 -8.34 8.30 3.10
C VAL A 145 -9.18 7.95 4.32
N ILE A 146 -9.13 8.79 5.35
CA ILE A 146 -9.95 8.64 6.54
C ILE A 146 -10.81 9.89 6.68
N GLU A 147 -12.13 9.72 6.70
CA GLU A 147 -13.08 10.82 6.84
C GLU A 147 -13.72 10.78 8.23
N LYS A 148 -13.64 11.88 8.98
CA LYS A 148 -14.35 12.02 10.26
C LYS A 148 -15.77 12.55 10.00
N LYS A 149 -16.80 11.95 10.62
CA LYS A 149 -18.23 12.31 10.42
C LYS A 149 -19.03 12.25 11.72
N ASN A 150 -20.08 13.06 11.83
CA ASN A 150 -21.01 13.04 12.97
C ASN A 150 -21.81 11.72 13.09
#